data_AF-I5BV98-F1
#
_entry.id   AF-I5BV98-F1
#
_cell.length_a   1.000
_cell.length_b   1.000
_cell.length_c   1.000
_cell.angle_alpha   90.00
_cell.angle_beta   90.00
_cell.angle_gamma   90.00
#
_symmetry.space_group_name_H-M   'P 1'
#
loop_
_entity.id
_entity.type
_entity.pdbx_description
1 polymer ?
#
loop_
_entity_poly.entity_id
_entity_poly.type
_entity_poly.pdbx_seq_one_letter_code
_entity_poly.pdbx_strand_id
1 'polypeptide(L)'
;MKRPHLIVDDEIAVQELVGHWAFRAHTTPIQIFNRATDPFLPGVKTHLFRSLEALDGRGFRNPVLVITRWKIEPSDVDRLEALTNLKLTILVTWSGIDDDRVEPVSSAIAVGSLEVLANSASRVKKILYWRPIISGLNDTNDHFASARRLSEFADATVFTGLFYREEIRAYFREAGVPDLYADVARRKILPRDAERRILSHFEGRPIFRKTSCGVAFAHGVPDFNGHFGIREICDICPEAQHEICGRKHHRPDMEVVRSLARVVSLADLDGIEISDRRIEVSGSSEAQRYFMQHALNFQVHDRAQPHRQHRHGRAEIGWE
;
A
#
# COMPACT_ATOMS: atom_id res chain seq x y z
N MET A 1 -8.91 -9.83 -23.65
CA MET A 1 -8.39 -9.80 -22.25
C MET A 1 -7.02 -10.46 -22.22
N LYS A 2 -5.98 -9.78 -21.71
CA LYS A 2 -4.63 -10.38 -21.56
C LYS A 2 -4.70 -11.53 -20.55
N ARG A 3 -4.11 -12.67 -20.89
CA ARG A 3 -4.03 -13.83 -19.98
C ARG A 3 -2.69 -13.79 -19.24
N PRO A 4 -2.67 -13.88 -17.91
CA PRO A 4 -1.44 -14.09 -17.17
C PRO A 4 -0.72 -15.33 -17.69
N HIS A 5 0.60 -15.25 -17.82
CA HIS A 5 1.45 -16.39 -18.12
C HIS A 5 2.55 -16.45 -17.06
N LEU A 6 2.94 -17.68 -16.69
CA LEU A 6 4.02 -17.90 -15.75
C LEU A 6 5.35 -17.49 -16.41
N ILE A 7 6.12 -16.67 -15.72
CA ILE A 7 7.44 -16.20 -16.21
C ILE A 7 8.61 -16.88 -15.49
N VAL A 8 8.35 -17.44 -14.30
CA VAL A 8 9.32 -18.14 -13.44
C VAL A 8 8.55 -19.06 -12.51
N ASP A 9 9.14 -20.19 -12.11
CA ASP A 9 8.56 -21.10 -11.12
C ASP A 9 8.47 -20.47 -9.73
N ASP A 10 7.50 -20.92 -8.93
CA ASP A 10 7.17 -20.33 -7.62
C ASP A 10 8.37 -20.39 -6.65
N GLU A 11 9.05 -21.53 -6.56
CA GLU A 11 10.20 -21.74 -5.67
C GLU A 11 11.40 -20.89 -6.07
N ILE A 12 11.63 -20.72 -7.38
CA ILE A 12 12.71 -19.88 -7.91
C ILE A 12 12.40 -18.41 -7.60
N ALA A 13 11.16 -17.96 -7.83
CA ALA A 13 10.74 -16.60 -7.50
C ALA A 13 10.93 -16.28 -6.02
N VAL A 14 10.55 -17.21 -5.13
CA VAL A 14 10.75 -17.06 -3.68
C VAL A 14 12.24 -17.03 -3.33
N GLN A 15 13.06 -17.88 -3.96
CA GLN A 15 14.50 -17.90 -3.71
C GLN A 15 15.18 -16.61 -4.17
N GLU A 16 14.84 -16.09 -5.34
CA GLU A 16 15.34 -14.80 -5.83
C GLU A 16 14.92 -13.66 -4.92
N LEU A 17 13.66 -13.66 -4.46
CA LEU A 17 13.14 -12.64 -3.54
C LEU A 17 13.92 -12.61 -2.23
N VAL A 18 14.15 -13.77 -1.61
CA VAL A 18 14.85 -13.82 -0.31
C VAL A 18 16.36 -13.66 -0.44
N GLY A 19 16.92 -13.95 -1.62
CA GLY A 19 18.33 -13.73 -1.96
C GLY A 19 18.64 -12.30 -2.40
N HIS A 20 17.60 -11.49 -2.67
CA HIS A 20 17.77 -10.12 -3.09
C HIS A 20 18.43 -9.27 -1.98
N TRP A 21 19.41 -8.44 -2.34
CA TRP A 21 20.19 -7.63 -1.38
C TRP A 21 19.34 -6.75 -0.46
N ALA A 22 18.18 -6.30 -0.95
CA ALA A 22 17.27 -5.45 -0.19
C ALA A 22 16.33 -6.23 0.75
N PHE A 23 16.30 -7.56 0.67
CA PHE A 23 15.49 -8.39 1.54
C PHE A 23 16.17 -8.54 2.91
N ARG A 24 15.39 -8.31 3.97
CA ARG A 24 15.77 -8.56 5.35
C ARG A 24 14.69 -9.39 6.02
N ALA A 25 15.09 -10.53 6.54
CA ALA A 25 14.22 -11.40 7.31
C ALA A 25 13.51 -10.61 8.43
N HIS A 26 12.21 -10.87 8.58
CA HIS A 26 11.29 -10.28 9.56
C HIS A 26 11.07 -8.76 9.47
N THR A 27 11.75 -8.07 8.54
CA THR A 27 11.79 -6.60 8.50
C THR A 27 11.19 -6.06 7.20
N THR A 28 11.70 -6.51 6.05
CA THR A 28 11.28 -5.98 4.74
C THR A 28 9.81 -6.34 4.47
N PRO A 29 8.90 -5.36 4.31
CA PRO A 29 7.55 -5.62 3.86
C PRO A 29 7.59 -6.21 2.45
N ILE A 30 6.83 -7.28 2.23
CA ILE A 30 6.77 -7.99 0.97
C ILE A 30 5.42 -7.71 0.32
N GLN A 31 5.44 -7.41 -0.97
CA GLN A 31 4.23 -7.33 -1.77
C GLN A 31 4.39 -8.23 -2.99
N ILE A 32 3.62 -9.32 -3.04
CA ILE A 32 3.68 -10.31 -4.12
C ILE A 32 2.51 -10.11 -5.10
N PHE A 33 2.72 -10.47 -6.36
CA PHE A 33 1.68 -10.45 -7.41
C PHE A 33 0.94 -9.11 -7.57
N ASN A 34 1.59 -7.96 -7.32
CA ASN A 34 0.90 -6.66 -7.30
C ASN A 34 1.00 -5.83 -8.61
N ARG A 35 1.97 -6.10 -9.48
CA ARG A 35 2.26 -5.20 -10.62
C ARG A 35 1.58 -5.60 -11.92
N ALA A 36 1.55 -6.90 -12.23
CA ALA A 36 1.22 -7.39 -13.58
C ALA A 36 -0.07 -8.21 -13.65
N THR A 37 -0.59 -8.68 -12.51
CA THR A 37 -1.77 -9.54 -12.44
C THR A 37 -2.48 -9.34 -11.12
N ASP A 38 -3.72 -9.82 -11.02
CA ASP A 38 -4.40 -10.00 -9.75
C ASP A 38 -4.10 -11.39 -9.16
N PRO A 39 -3.78 -11.50 -7.86
CA PRO A 39 -3.35 -12.75 -7.24
C PRO A 39 -4.45 -13.81 -7.09
N PHE A 40 -5.74 -13.43 -7.14
CA PHE A 40 -6.86 -14.36 -6.94
C PHE A 40 -7.51 -14.82 -8.24
N LEU A 41 -7.01 -14.42 -9.41
CA LEU A 41 -7.47 -14.96 -10.68
C LEU A 41 -7.30 -16.50 -10.71
N PRO A 42 -8.23 -17.26 -11.32
CA PRO A 42 -8.21 -18.73 -11.28
C PRO A 42 -6.88 -19.38 -11.68
N GLY A 43 -6.16 -18.82 -12.66
CA GLY A 43 -4.84 -19.32 -13.11
C GLY A 43 -3.64 -18.81 -12.31
N VAL A 44 -3.82 -17.87 -11.38
CA VAL A 44 -2.74 -17.25 -10.59
C VAL A 44 -2.82 -17.67 -9.13
N LYS A 45 -4.04 -17.95 -8.63
CA LYS A 45 -4.32 -18.27 -7.24
C LYS A 45 -3.46 -19.40 -6.68
N THR A 46 -3.22 -20.46 -7.46
CA THR A 46 -2.34 -21.56 -7.03
C THR A 46 -0.90 -21.11 -6.79
N HIS A 47 -0.36 -20.24 -7.65
CA HIS A 47 0.99 -19.68 -7.56
C HIS A 47 1.15 -18.72 -6.39
N LEU A 48 0.11 -17.91 -6.13
CA LEU A 48 0.03 -17.08 -4.91
C LEU A 48 0.24 -17.94 -3.67
N PHE A 49 -0.56 -18.99 -3.53
CA PHE A 49 -0.51 -19.82 -2.32
C PHE A 49 0.81 -20.56 -2.17
N ARG A 50 1.35 -21.16 -3.24
CA ARG A 50 2.66 -21.82 -3.20
C ARG A 50 3.76 -20.86 -2.76
N SER A 51 3.76 -19.63 -3.29
CA SER A 51 4.72 -18.60 -2.90
C SER A 51 4.58 -18.21 -1.42
N LEU A 52 3.35 -18.06 -0.92
CA LEU A 52 3.08 -17.73 0.48
C LEU A 52 3.49 -18.89 1.42
N GLU A 53 3.12 -20.12 1.09
CA GLU A 53 3.46 -21.33 1.84
C GLU A 53 4.99 -21.53 1.90
N ALA A 54 5.70 -21.31 0.78
CA ALA A 54 7.15 -21.39 0.74
C ALA A 54 7.85 -20.29 1.56
N LEU A 55 7.30 -19.07 1.59
CA LEU A 55 7.79 -17.99 2.47
C LEU A 55 7.50 -18.30 3.95
N ASP A 56 6.30 -18.80 4.26
CA ASP A 56 5.89 -19.14 5.63
C ASP A 56 6.69 -20.31 6.21
N GLY A 57 6.92 -21.35 5.40
CA GLY A 57 7.70 -22.54 5.78
C GLY A 57 9.16 -22.24 6.11
N ARG A 58 9.69 -21.07 5.69
CA ARG A 58 11.02 -20.57 6.07
C ARG A 58 11.03 -19.84 7.43
N GLY A 59 9.88 -19.75 8.12
CA GLY A 59 9.77 -19.11 9.43
C GLY A 59 9.79 -17.59 9.43
N PHE A 60 9.62 -16.96 8.26
CA PHE A 60 9.65 -15.50 8.16
C PHE A 60 8.45 -14.84 8.84
N ARG A 61 8.70 -13.68 9.45
CA ARG A 61 7.66 -12.88 10.14
C ARG A 61 7.45 -11.52 9.47
N ASN A 62 7.88 -11.43 8.22
CA ASN A 62 7.77 -10.22 7.41
C ASN A 62 6.28 -9.82 7.27
N PRO A 63 5.98 -8.52 7.24
CA PRO A 63 4.70 -8.05 6.73
C PRO A 63 4.54 -8.50 5.27
N VAL A 64 3.44 -9.18 4.94
CA VAL A 64 3.14 -9.60 3.57
C VAL A 64 1.80 -9.01 3.15
N LEU A 65 1.80 -8.31 2.01
CA LEU A 65 0.65 -7.64 1.45
C LEU A 65 0.22 -8.33 0.15
N VAL A 66 -1.03 -8.78 0.11
CA VAL A 66 -1.66 -9.31 -1.10
C VAL A 66 -2.82 -8.37 -1.46
N ILE A 67 -2.78 -7.80 -2.66
CA ILE A 67 -3.79 -6.84 -3.10
C ILE A 67 -4.62 -7.48 -4.20
N THR A 68 -5.93 -7.51 -4.00
CA THR A 68 -6.85 -8.14 -4.93
C THR A 68 -8.07 -7.25 -5.16
N ARG A 69 -8.65 -7.34 -6.35
CA ARG A 69 -10.02 -6.91 -6.69
C ARG A 69 -10.90 -8.10 -7.09
N TRP A 70 -10.35 -9.31 -7.01
CA TRP A 70 -10.98 -10.54 -7.47
C TRP A 70 -11.51 -11.41 -6.31
N LYS A 71 -12.33 -12.39 -6.68
CA LYS A 71 -13.10 -13.23 -5.77
C LYS A 71 -12.19 -14.03 -4.82
N ILE A 72 -12.44 -13.84 -3.52
CA ILE A 72 -11.93 -14.69 -2.43
C ILE A 72 -13.05 -15.65 -2.00
N GLU A 73 -12.72 -16.93 -1.87
CA GLU A 73 -13.64 -17.98 -1.44
C GLU A 73 -13.30 -18.45 -0.01
N PRO A 74 -14.25 -19.04 0.74
CA PRO A 74 -13.96 -19.51 2.11
C PRO A 74 -12.76 -20.45 2.19
N SER A 75 -12.62 -21.37 1.23
CA SER A 75 -11.47 -22.28 1.13
C SER A 75 -10.14 -21.57 0.91
N ASP A 76 -10.17 -20.36 0.32
CA ASP A 76 -8.96 -19.55 0.21
C ASP A 76 -8.57 -19.02 1.58
N VAL A 77 -9.54 -18.56 2.38
CA VAL A 77 -9.30 -18.06 3.73
C VAL A 77 -8.72 -19.15 4.63
N ASP A 78 -9.23 -20.38 4.55
CA ASP A 78 -8.69 -21.53 5.28
C ASP A 78 -7.18 -21.71 5.03
N ARG A 79 -6.75 -21.61 3.77
CA ARG A 79 -5.34 -21.71 3.39
C ARG A 79 -4.51 -20.52 3.88
N LEU A 80 -5.06 -19.31 3.83
CA LEU A 80 -4.36 -18.11 4.32
C LEU A 80 -4.21 -18.14 5.85
N GLU A 81 -5.23 -18.61 6.58
CA GLU A 81 -5.22 -18.76 8.04
C GLU A 81 -4.28 -19.89 8.48
N ALA A 82 -4.08 -20.93 7.67
CA ALA A 82 -3.15 -22.03 7.93
C ALA A 82 -1.67 -21.63 7.93
N LEU A 83 -1.30 -20.51 7.29
CA LEU A 83 0.04 -19.94 7.43
C LEU A 83 0.26 -19.55 8.91
N THR A 84 1.47 -19.67 9.44
CA THR A 84 1.70 -19.49 10.89
C THR A 84 2.68 -18.37 11.24
N ASN A 85 3.60 -18.07 10.34
CA ASN A 85 4.73 -17.16 10.61
C ASN A 85 4.51 -15.77 10.01
N LEU A 86 3.98 -15.70 8.79
CA LEU A 86 3.83 -14.44 8.05
C LEU A 86 2.77 -13.53 8.69
N LYS A 87 3.08 -12.22 8.72
CA LYS A 87 2.10 -11.18 9.07
C LYS A 87 1.32 -10.79 7.82
N LEU A 88 0.38 -11.65 7.45
CA LEU A 88 -0.36 -11.54 6.20
C LEU A 88 -1.49 -10.49 6.30
N THR A 89 -1.59 -9.66 5.27
CA THR A 89 -2.67 -8.70 5.08
C THR A 89 -3.22 -8.78 3.66
N ILE A 90 -4.53 -8.94 3.55
CA ILE A 90 -5.26 -8.88 2.28
C ILE A 90 -5.87 -7.48 2.13
N LEU A 91 -5.52 -6.81 1.04
CA LEU A 91 -6.06 -5.51 0.67
C LEU A 91 -7.09 -5.71 -0.44
N VAL A 92 -8.37 -5.61 -0.08
CA VAL A 92 -9.45 -5.74 -1.05
C VAL A 92 -9.70 -4.38 -1.68
N THR A 93 -9.37 -4.29 -2.97
CA THR A 93 -9.51 -3.09 -3.78
C THR A 93 -10.96 -2.93 -4.19
N TRP A 94 -11.59 -1.90 -3.66
CA TRP A 94 -12.93 -1.46 -4.03
C TRP A 94 -12.81 -0.05 -4.58
N SER A 95 -13.35 0.22 -5.77
CA SER A 95 -13.40 1.58 -6.33
C SER A 95 -14.77 2.20 -6.13
N GLY A 96 -15.85 1.43 -6.30
CA GLY A 96 -17.21 1.97 -6.40
C GLY A 96 -17.46 2.69 -7.73
N ILE A 97 -16.60 2.52 -8.74
CA ILE A 97 -16.80 3.07 -10.09
C ILE A 97 -17.69 2.09 -10.87
N ASP A 98 -18.78 2.61 -11.45
CA ASP A 98 -19.71 1.83 -12.27
C ASP A 98 -19.41 1.90 -13.78
N ASP A 99 -18.61 2.87 -14.22
CA ASP A 99 -18.17 2.99 -15.62
C ASP A 99 -17.18 1.87 -15.97
N ASP A 100 -17.63 0.87 -16.73
CA ASP A 100 -16.87 -0.32 -17.10
C ASP A 100 -15.68 -0.03 -18.02
N ARG A 101 -15.67 1.13 -18.67
CA ARG A 101 -14.53 1.64 -19.47
C ARG A 101 -13.37 2.10 -18.57
N VAL A 102 -13.69 2.48 -17.33
CA VAL A 102 -12.71 2.89 -16.31
C VAL A 102 -12.37 1.74 -15.37
N GLU A 103 -13.38 1.02 -14.87
CA GLU A 103 -13.21 -0.14 -14.01
C GLU A 103 -14.06 -1.33 -14.52
N PRO A 104 -13.48 -2.22 -15.34
CA PRO A 104 -14.23 -3.33 -15.92
C PRO A 104 -14.54 -4.45 -14.92
N VAL A 105 -13.93 -4.43 -13.72
CA VAL A 105 -14.20 -5.43 -12.67
C VAL A 105 -15.28 -4.89 -11.74
N SER A 106 -16.40 -5.61 -11.66
CA SER A 106 -17.51 -5.20 -10.79
C SER A 106 -17.08 -5.06 -9.34
N SER A 107 -17.42 -3.91 -8.74
CA SER A 107 -17.19 -3.63 -7.33
C SER A 107 -17.89 -4.63 -6.39
N ALA A 108 -18.95 -5.32 -6.84
CA ALA A 108 -19.63 -6.36 -6.07
C ALA A 108 -18.71 -7.55 -5.72
N ILE A 109 -17.70 -7.85 -6.54
CA ILE A 109 -16.73 -8.92 -6.27
C ILE A 109 -15.89 -8.57 -5.03
N ALA A 110 -15.47 -7.30 -4.93
CA ALA A 110 -14.73 -6.79 -3.78
C ALA A 110 -15.59 -6.79 -2.50
N VAL A 111 -16.88 -6.43 -2.62
CA VAL A 111 -17.83 -6.52 -1.50
C VAL A 111 -17.93 -7.94 -0.97
N GLY A 112 -18.24 -8.92 -1.83
CA GLY A 112 -18.35 -10.32 -1.41
C GLY A 112 -17.04 -10.89 -0.85
N SER A 113 -15.89 -10.46 -1.39
CA SER A 113 -14.59 -10.89 -0.87
C SER A 113 -14.28 -10.33 0.53
N LEU A 114 -14.70 -9.08 0.81
CA LEU A 114 -14.61 -8.51 2.17
C LEU A 114 -15.52 -9.24 3.14
N GLU A 115 -16.75 -9.57 2.74
CA GLU A 115 -17.69 -10.32 3.58
C GLU A 115 -17.15 -11.73 3.90
N VAL A 116 -16.60 -12.44 2.92
CA VAL A 116 -15.95 -13.75 3.13
C VAL A 116 -14.79 -13.63 4.12
N LEU A 117 -13.90 -12.65 3.94
CA LEU A 117 -12.81 -12.42 4.88
C LEU A 117 -13.33 -12.04 6.27
N ALA A 118 -14.38 -11.24 6.38
CA ALA A 118 -14.92 -10.83 7.67
C ALA A 118 -15.53 -11.98 8.46
N ASN A 119 -16.15 -12.93 7.77
CA ASN A 119 -16.80 -14.07 8.40
C ASN A 119 -15.84 -15.21 8.76
N SER A 120 -14.66 -15.28 8.12
CA SER A 120 -13.79 -16.45 8.21
C SER A 120 -12.36 -16.14 8.66
N ALA A 121 -11.84 -14.93 8.46
CA ALA A 121 -10.46 -14.59 8.80
C ALA A 121 -10.34 -14.06 10.24
N SER A 122 -9.34 -14.57 10.97
CA SER A 122 -9.07 -14.20 12.36
C SER A 122 -7.67 -13.62 12.52
N ARG A 123 -6.66 -14.33 11.99
CA ARG A 123 -5.25 -13.95 12.05
C ARG A 123 -4.87 -13.06 10.89
N VAL A 124 -5.36 -13.38 9.70
CA VAL A 124 -5.14 -12.62 8.47
C VAL A 124 -5.86 -11.30 8.59
N LYS A 125 -5.12 -10.20 8.36
CA LYS A 125 -5.73 -8.87 8.40
C LYS A 125 -6.33 -8.51 7.06
N LYS A 126 -7.47 -7.83 7.10
CA LYS A 126 -8.29 -7.47 5.95
C LYS A 126 -8.44 -5.95 5.92
N ILE A 127 -8.10 -5.35 4.79
CA ILE A 127 -8.15 -3.90 4.59
C ILE A 127 -9.11 -3.59 3.46
N LEU A 128 -10.07 -2.70 3.73
CA LEU A 128 -10.79 -2.01 2.67
C LEU A 128 -9.81 -1.05 2.01
N TYR A 129 -9.33 -1.40 0.82
CA TYR A 129 -8.41 -0.57 0.07
C TYR A 129 -9.18 0.20 -0.99
N TRP A 130 -9.75 1.33 -0.58
CA TRP A 130 -10.59 2.16 -1.42
C TRP A 130 -9.75 2.93 -2.45
N ARG A 131 -9.72 2.41 -3.68
CA ARG A 131 -8.95 2.99 -4.77
C ARG A 131 -9.37 2.50 -6.15
N PRO A 132 -9.07 3.29 -7.19
CA PRO A 132 -8.71 4.71 -7.09
C PRO A 132 -9.92 5.55 -6.72
N ILE A 133 -9.71 6.66 -6.01
CA ILE A 133 -10.70 7.74 -5.92
C ILE A 133 -10.43 8.72 -7.06
N ILE A 134 -11.47 9.06 -7.82
CA ILE A 134 -11.45 9.95 -8.96
C ILE A 134 -12.61 10.92 -8.82
N SER A 135 -12.29 12.22 -8.80
CA SER A 135 -13.33 13.23 -8.62
C SER A 135 -14.29 13.26 -9.81
N GLY A 136 -15.60 13.34 -9.53
CA GLY A 136 -16.66 13.28 -10.52
C GLY A 136 -17.09 11.87 -10.93
N LEU A 137 -16.38 10.82 -10.49
CA LEU A 137 -16.70 9.42 -10.83
C LEU A 137 -17.19 8.63 -9.62
N ASN A 138 -16.42 8.61 -8.53
CA ASN A 138 -16.72 7.81 -7.34
C ASN A 138 -16.52 8.59 -6.03
N ASP A 139 -16.91 9.86 -6.05
CA ASP A 139 -16.77 10.79 -4.93
C ASP A 139 -18.10 11.46 -4.53
N THR A 140 -19.24 10.78 -4.69
CA THR A 140 -20.54 11.24 -4.19
C THR A 140 -20.80 10.79 -2.74
N ASN A 141 -21.79 11.37 -2.07
CA ASN A 141 -22.18 10.98 -0.71
C ASN A 141 -22.56 9.48 -0.62
N ASP A 142 -23.16 8.92 -1.67
CA ASP A 142 -23.52 7.49 -1.71
C ASP A 142 -22.27 6.60 -1.79
N HIS A 143 -21.25 7.01 -2.55
CA HIS A 143 -19.96 6.32 -2.56
C HIS A 143 -19.31 6.34 -1.18
N PHE A 144 -19.37 7.47 -0.49
CA PHE A 144 -18.81 7.64 0.84
C PHE A 144 -19.55 6.79 1.88
N ALA A 145 -20.88 6.80 1.83
CA ALA A 145 -21.73 5.96 2.68
C ALA A 145 -21.46 4.47 2.44
N SER A 146 -21.26 4.07 1.19
CA SER A 146 -20.92 2.68 0.81
C SER A 146 -19.55 2.28 1.34
N ALA A 147 -18.52 3.09 1.14
CA ALA A 147 -17.19 2.85 1.70
C ALA A 147 -17.24 2.76 3.24
N ARG A 148 -18.04 3.63 3.90
CA ARG A 148 -18.22 3.60 5.35
C ARG A 148 -18.91 2.31 5.81
N ARG A 149 -19.94 1.82 5.12
CA ARG A 149 -20.55 0.51 5.44
C ARG A 149 -19.54 -0.62 5.26
N LEU A 150 -18.82 -0.63 4.14
CA LEU A 150 -17.81 -1.67 3.86
C LEU A 150 -16.66 -1.68 4.87
N SER A 151 -16.34 -0.54 5.48
CA SER A 151 -15.31 -0.45 6.52
C SER A 151 -15.62 -1.30 7.75
N GLU A 152 -16.88 -1.69 7.97
CA GLU A 152 -17.29 -2.56 9.09
C GLU A 152 -16.82 -4.00 8.91
N PHE A 153 -16.56 -4.41 7.67
CA PHE A 153 -16.00 -5.73 7.34
C PHE A 153 -14.47 -5.75 7.36
N ALA A 154 -13.81 -4.62 7.60
CA ALA A 154 -12.36 -4.50 7.51
C ALA A 154 -11.72 -4.15 8.86
N ASP A 155 -10.48 -4.59 9.06
CA ASP A 155 -9.70 -4.22 10.24
C ASP A 155 -9.14 -2.78 10.12
N ALA A 156 -9.04 -2.27 8.88
CA ALA A 156 -8.68 -0.89 8.58
C ALA A 156 -9.21 -0.47 7.20
N THR A 157 -9.40 0.84 7.01
CA THR A 157 -9.70 1.43 5.69
C THR A 157 -8.54 2.31 5.23
N VAL A 158 -8.08 2.09 4.00
CA VAL A 158 -7.05 2.91 3.35
C VAL A 158 -7.63 3.48 2.07
N PHE A 159 -7.45 4.77 1.85
CA PHE A 159 -7.95 5.44 0.65
C PHE A 159 -6.82 6.11 -0.13
N THR A 160 -6.93 6.11 -1.46
CA THR A 160 -5.93 6.76 -2.32
C THR A 160 -6.49 7.07 -3.70
N GLY A 161 -5.97 8.13 -4.32
CA GLY A 161 -6.36 8.55 -5.65
C GLY A 161 -5.72 7.75 -6.80
N LEU A 162 -5.90 8.28 -8.02
CA LEU A 162 -5.53 7.63 -9.27
C LEU A 162 -4.05 7.78 -9.60
N PHE A 163 -3.44 6.70 -10.09
CA PHE A 163 -2.12 6.74 -10.71
C PHE A 163 -2.27 7.04 -12.20
N TYR A 164 -2.32 8.32 -12.54
CA TYR A 164 -2.67 8.78 -13.90
C TYR A 164 -1.41 9.10 -14.69
N ARG A 165 -0.98 8.16 -15.52
CA ARG A 165 0.17 8.28 -16.44
C ARG A 165 -0.31 8.31 -17.88
N GLU A 166 0.58 8.65 -18.81
CA GLU A 166 0.26 8.71 -20.24
C GLU A 166 -0.34 7.41 -20.76
N GLU A 167 0.14 6.26 -20.29
CA GLU A 167 -0.39 4.97 -20.73
C GLU A 167 -1.84 4.75 -20.28
N ILE A 168 -2.20 5.22 -19.07
CA ILE A 168 -3.57 5.13 -18.54
C ILE A 168 -4.47 6.15 -19.23
N ARG A 169 -3.97 7.37 -19.48
CA ARG A 169 -4.69 8.40 -20.23
C ARG A 169 -4.99 7.94 -21.65
N ALA A 170 -4.01 7.37 -22.36
CA ALA A 170 -4.19 6.82 -23.70
C ALA A 170 -5.22 5.69 -23.72
N TYR A 171 -5.12 4.75 -22.76
CA TYR A 171 -6.12 3.67 -22.62
C TYR A 171 -7.54 4.20 -22.41
N PHE A 172 -7.72 5.19 -21.53
CA PHE A 172 -9.02 5.81 -21.30
C PHE A 172 -9.55 6.53 -22.54
N ARG A 173 -8.71 7.27 -23.28
CA ARG A 173 -9.11 7.89 -24.54
C ARG A 173 -9.54 6.88 -25.60
N GLU A 174 -8.80 5.78 -25.74
CA GLU A 174 -9.15 4.68 -26.64
C GLU A 174 -10.50 4.05 -26.27
N ALA A 175 -10.77 3.94 -24.97
CA ALA A 175 -12.06 3.48 -24.44
C ALA A 175 -13.17 4.55 -24.49
N GLY A 176 -12.92 5.75 -25.02
CA GLY A 176 -13.90 6.84 -25.11
C GLY A 176 -14.19 7.55 -23.78
N VAL A 177 -13.29 7.45 -22.81
CA VAL A 177 -13.34 8.18 -21.54
C VAL A 177 -12.57 9.50 -21.72
N PRO A 178 -13.17 10.65 -21.38
CA PRO A 178 -12.47 11.93 -21.46
C PRO A 178 -11.30 11.99 -20.48
N ASP A 179 -10.39 12.94 -20.69
CA ASP A 179 -9.30 13.16 -19.75
C ASP A 179 -9.85 13.47 -18.35
N LEU A 180 -9.47 12.66 -17.36
CA LEU A 180 -9.97 12.75 -16.00
C LEU A 180 -9.33 13.89 -15.20
N TYR A 181 -8.15 14.31 -15.65
CA TYR A 181 -7.37 15.41 -15.10
C TYR A 181 -6.71 16.16 -16.25
N ALA A 182 -6.41 17.44 -16.04
CA ALA A 182 -5.77 18.28 -17.06
C ALA A 182 -4.41 17.73 -17.53
N ASP A 183 -3.68 17.06 -16.64
CA ASP A 183 -2.37 16.49 -16.91
C ASP A 183 -2.14 15.17 -16.14
N VAL A 184 -1.09 14.46 -16.52
CA VAL A 184 -0.60 13.24 -15.87
C VAL A 184 0.33 13.58 -14.71
N ALA A 185 0.54 12.62 -13.81
CA ALA A 185 1.47 12.80 -12.69
C ALA A 185 2.25 11.52 -12.36
N ARG A 186 3.49 11.72 -11.90
CA ARG A 186 4.33 10.63 -11.38
C ARG A 186 3.71 9.98 -10.12
N ARG A 187 3.13 10.80 -9.24
CA ARG A 187 2.48 10.37 -7.98
C ARG A 187 0.96 10.30 -8.17
N LYS A 188 0.26 9.66 -7.23
CA LYS A 188 -1.20 9.54 -7.32
C LYS A 188 -1.88 10.90 -7.16
N ILE A 189 -2.86 11.17 -8.02
CA ILE A 189 -3.70 12.37 -8.00
C ILE A 189 -4.89 12.10 -7.09
N LEU A 190 -5.03 12.88 -6.02
CA LEU A 190 -6.20 12.88 -5.13
C LEU A 190 -6.51 14.34 -4.79
N PRO A 191 -7.61 14.90 -5.31
CA PRO A 191 -7.98 16.27 -5.02
C PRO A 191 -8.22 16.53 -3.53
N ARG A 192 -7.82 17.70 -3.05
CA ARG A 192 -7.97 18.11 -1.64
C ARG A 192 -9.44 18.14 -1.20
N ASP A 193 -10.34 18.59 -2.07
CA ASP A 193 -11.77 18.62 -1.76
C ASP A 193 -12.35 17.21 -1.56
N ALA A 194 -12.02 16.27 -2.44
CA ALA A 194 -12.43 14.88 -2.32
C ALA A 194 -11.93 14.27 -1.01
N GLU A 195 -10.65 14.49 -0.65
CA GLU A 195 -10.13 14.05 0.64
C GLU A 195 -10.90 14.66 1.82
N ARG A 196 -11.13 15.98 1.83
CA ARG A 196 -11.87 16.65 2.90
C ARG A 196 -13.26 16.03 3.09
N ARG A 197 -13.98 15.81 2.00
CA ARG A 197 -15.33 15.23 2.02
C ARG A 197 -15.31 13.79 2.52
N ILE A 198 -14.33 12.99 2.12
CA ILE A 198 -14.11 11.64 2.65
C ILE A 198 -13.89 11.66 4.16
N LEU A 199 -12.98 12.50 4.64
CA LEU A 199 -12.65 12.57 6.07
C LEU A 199 -13.86 13.00 6.90
N SER A 200 -14.65 13.96 6.42
CA SER A 200 -15.90 14.34 7.08
C SER A 200 -16.89 13.18 7.16
N HIS A 201 -17.03 12.38 6.10
CA HIS A 201 -17.91 11.20 6.12
C HIS A 201 -17.37 10.05 6.99
N PHE A 202 -16.07 10.00 7.24
CA PHE A 202 -15.42 9.00 8.09
C PHE A 202 -15.21 9.47 9.54
N GLU A 203 -15.77 10.60 9.94
CA GLU A 203 -15.67 11.07 11.32
C GLU A 203 -16.10 9.98 12.32
N GLY A 204 -15.30 9.81 13.38
CA GLY A 204 -15.45 8.76 14.39
C GLY A 204 -15.03 7.35 13.93
N ARG A 205 -14.53 7.16 12.71
CA ARG A 205 -14.04 5.87 12.20
C ARG A 205 -12.60 5.97 11.68
N PRO A 206 -11.68 5.07 12.08
CA PRO A 206 -10.32 5.08 11.56
C PRO A 206 -10.24 4.91 10.04
N ILE A 207 -9.53 5.83 9.38
CA ILE A 207 -9.21 5.76 7.95
C ILE A 207 -7.80 6.33 7.71
N PHE A 208 -7.06 5.78 6.75
CA PHE A 208 -5.63 6.06 6.58
C PHE A 208 -5.25 6.52 5.18
N ARG A 209 -4.41 7.57 5.10
CA ARG A 209 -3.81 8.07 3.83
C ARG A 209 -2.73 7.15 3.26
N LYS A 210 -2.14 6.31 4.12
CA LYS A 210 -1.00 5.46 3.79
C LYS A 210 -1.37 4.01 4.03
N THR A 211 -1.13 3.18 3.03
CA THR A 211 -1.32 1.74 3.10
C THR A 211 -0.58 1.14 4.29
N SER A 212 0.66 1.54 4.52
CA SER A 212 1.46 1.02 5.63
C SER A 212 0.93 1.41 7.00
N CYS A 213 0.32 2.59 7.16
CA CYS A 213 -0.35 2.98 8.40
C CYS A 213 -1.60 2.14 8.67
N GLY A 214 -2.44 1.89 7.65
CA GLY A 214 -3.62 1.04 7.80
C GLY A 214 -3.26 -0.42 8.12
N VAL A 215 -2.21 -0.96 7.47
CA VAL A 215 -1.66 -2.29 7.81
C VAL A 215 -1.13 -2.31 9.24
N ALA A 216 -0.35 -1.32 9.62
CA ALA A 216 0.24 -1.26 10.95
C ALA A 216 -0.82 -1.18 12.04
N PHE A 217 -1.88 -0.39 11.82
CA PHE A 217 -3.05 -0.33 12.70
C PHE A 217 -3.75 -1.69 12.83
N ALA A 218 -4.06 -2.36 11.72
CA ALA A 218 -4.72 -3.66 11.75
C ALA A 218 -3.93 -4.74 12.51
N HIS A 219 -2.59 -4.61 12.54
CA HIS A 219 -1.69 -5.52 13.26
C HIS A 219 -1.28 -5.03 14.67
N GLY A 220 -1.68 -3.82 15.08
CA GLY A 220 -1.25 -3.23 16.36
C GLY A 220 0.27 -2.99 16.46
N VAL A 221 0.92 -2.63 15.36
CA VAL A 221 2.37 -2.42 15.26
C VAL A 221 2.69 -1.00 14.78
N PRO A 222 3.93 -0.50 14.94
CA PRO A 222 4.32 0.77 14.33
C PRO A 222 4.32 0.69 12.80
N ASP A 223 4.02 1.82 12.14
CA ASP A 223 4.10 1.94 10.68
C ASP A 223 5.49 1.57 10.18
N PHE A 224 5.61 0.51 9.39
CA PHE A 224 6.90 0.00 8.90
C PHE A 224 7.62 0.96 7.95
N ASN A 225 6.94 2.00 7.45
CA ASN A 225 7.56 3.06 6.67
C ASN A 225 8.02 4.26 7.52
N GLY A 226 7.74 4.32 8.82
CA GLY A 226 8.25 5.37 9.71
C GLY A 226 7.66 6.76 9.48
N HIS A 227 6.41 6.87 9.04
CA HIS A 227 5.78 8.16 8.70
C HIS A 227 5.54 9.11 9.89
N PHE A 228 5.75 8.69 11.14
CA PHE A 228 5.44 9.49 12.33
C PHE A 228 6.08 10.88 12.34
N GLY A 229 7.32 11.01 11.85
CA GLY A 229 8.01 12.30 11.70
C GLY A 229 7.34 13.26 10.72
N ILE A 230 6.43 12.78 9.88
CA ILE A 230 5.68 13.54 8.87
C ILE A 230 4.29 13.86 9.42
N ARG A 231 4.24 14.75 10.41
CA ARG A 231 3.03 14.99 11.24
C ARG A 231 1.78 15.37 10.42
N GLU A 232 1.95 16.06 9.31
CA GLU A 232 0.89 16.52 8.40
C GLU A 232 0.09 15.42 7.69
N ILE A 233 0.50 14.15 7.77
CA ILE A 233 -0.29 13.02 7.28
C ILE A 233 -0.84 12.15 8.41
N CYS A 234 -0.39 12.39 9.65
CA CYS A 234 -0.78 11.64 10.83
C CYS A 234 -2.01 12.23 11.54
N ASP A 235 -2.41 13.48 11.26
CA ASP A 235 -3.57 14.17 11.84
C ASP A 235 -4.90 13.41 11.82
N ILE A 236 -5.05 12.37 10.99
CA ILE A 236 -6.25 11.52 10.93
C ILE A 236 -6.09 10.13 11.59
N CYS A 237 -4.88 9.78 12.01
CA CYS A 237 -4.63 8.49 12.63
C CYS A 237 -5.17 8.48 14.07
N PRO A 238 -5.70 7.35 14.55
CA PRO A 238 -6.15 7.23 15.94
C PRO A 238 -5.01 7.47 16.94
N GLU A 239 -5.33 8.04 18.10
CA GLU A 239 -4.34 8.37 19.14
C GLU A 239 -3.58 7.14 19.64
N ALA A 240 -4.25 6.00 19.82
CA ALA A 240 -3.59 4.75 20.16
C ALA A 240 -2.50 4.35 19.14
N GLN A 241 -2.74 4.58 17.84
CA GLN A 241 -1.73 4.32 16.82
C GLN A 241 -0.60 5.37 16.83
N HIS A 242 -0.91 6.62 17.16
CA HIS A 242 0.11 7.65 17.38
C HIS A 242 1.06 7.27 18.50
N GLU A 243 0.56 6.76 19.61
CA GLU A 243 1.42 6.29 20.69
C GLU A 243 2.33 5.15 20.25
N ILE A 244 1.78 4.14 19.56
CA ILE A 244 2.57 3.00 19.06
C ILE A 244 3.69 3.47 18.13
N CYS A 245 3.36 4.33 17.17
CA CYS A 245 4.33 4.89 16.23
C CYS A 245 5.35 5.81 16.94
N GLY A 246 4.89 6.65 17.87
CA GLY A 246 5.72 7.60 18.60
C GLY A 246 6.74 6.92 19.51
N ARG A 247 6.36 5.80 20.16
CA ARG A 247 7.28 4.96 20.95
C ARG A 247 8.37 4.32 20.11
N LYS A 248 8.16 4.16 18.80
CA LYS A 248 9.15 3.59 17.87
C LYS A 248 9.97 4.64 17.15
N HIS A 249 9.46 5.87 17.05
CA HIS A 249 10.10 6.96 16.33
C HIS A 249 11.28 7.51 17.12
N HIS A 250 12.49 7.19 16.67
CA HIS A 250 13.72 7.73 17.22
C HIS A 250 14.58 8.28 16.08
N ARG A 251 15.14 9.47 16.29
CA ARG A 251 16.14 10.01 15.37
C ARG A 251 17.34 9.05 15.34
N PRO A 252 17.68 8.47 14.19
CA PRO A 252 18.77 7.51 14.12
C PRO A 252 20.14 8.20 14.26
N ASP A 253 21.11 7.44 14.77
CA ASP A 253 22.49 7.88 14.85
C ASP A 253 23.12 7.98 13.45
N MET A 254 23.94 9.01 13.23
CA MET A 254 24.56 9.28 11.93
C MET A 254 25.43 8.12 11.43
N GLU A 255 26.16 7.44 12.31
CA GLU A 255 27.01 6.32 11.90
C GLU A 255 26.18 5.10 11.48
N VAL A 256 25.04 4.87 12.14
CA VAL A 256 24.09 3.82 11.72
C VAL A 256 23.53 4.13 10.33
N VAL A 257 23.16 5.39 10.06
CA VAL A 257 22.67 5.82 8.75
C VAL A 257 23.75 5.67 7.69
N ARG A 258 24.99 6.11 7.96
CA ARG A 258 26.12 5.96 7.04
C ARG A 258 26.47 4.50 6.76
N SER A 259 26.40 3.64 7.77
CA SER A 259 26.60 2.19 7.60
C SER A 259 25.58 1.59 6.63
N LEU A 260 24.29 1.89 6.80
CA LEU A 260 23.26 1.44 5.87
C LEU A 260 23.43 2.06 4.47
N ALA A 261 23.81 3.34 4.39
CA ALA A 261 24.08 4.03 3.14
C ALA A 261 25.23 3.36 2.35
N ARG A 262 26.29 2.90 3.03
CA ARG A 262 27.37 2.10 2.43
C ARG A 262 26.86 0.75 1.91
N VAL A 263 26.05 0.03 2.70
CA VAL A 263 25.45 -1.26 2.29
C VAL A 263 24.67 -1.12 0.98
N VAL A 264 23.90 -0.03 0.85
CA VAL A 264 23.11 0.21 -0.35
C VAL A 264 23.88 0.93 -1.46
N SER A 265 25.19 1.17 -1.27
CA SER A 265 26.06 1.87 -2.23
C SER A 265 25.53 3.25 -2.63
N LEU A 266 25.13 4.06 -1.64
CA LEU A 266 24.70 5.44 -1.87
C LEU A 266 25.89 6.30 -2.28
N ALA A 267 25.71 7.13 -3.31
CA ALA A 267 26.82 7.85 -3.96
C ALA A 267 27.42 8.97 -3.08
N ASP A 268 26.57 9.67 -2.31
CA ASP A 268 26.95 10.82 -1.50
C ASP A 268 26.69 10.57 0.00
N LEU A 269 27.70 10.09 0.70
CA LEU A 269 27.63 9.78 2.14
C LEU A 269 27.79 11.01 3.04
N ASP A 270 28.41 12.07 2.52
CA ASP A 270 28.70 13.30 3.26
C ASP A 270 27.52 14.28 3.21
N GLY A 271 26.72 14.23 2.15
CA GLY A 271 25.49 15.02 1.98
C GLY A 271 24.25 14.48 2.72
N ILE A 272 24.42 13.45 3.56
CA ILE A 272 23.34 12.88 4.38
C ILE A 272 23.01 13.84 5.53
N GLU A 273 21.75 14.25 5.60
CA GLU A 273 21.22 15.08 6.69
C GLU A 273 20.15 14.34 7.47
N ILE A 274 20.19 14.47 8.80
CA ILE A 274 19.22 13.85 9.70
C ILE A 274 18.53 14.96 10.49
N SER A 275 17.23 15.10 10.28
CA SER A 275 16.35 15.93 11.10
C SER A 275 15.56 15.05 12.09
N ASP A 276 14.76 15.67 12.94
CA ASP A 276 13.84 14.92 13.83
C ASP A 276 12.68 14.26 13.08
N ARG A 277 12.54 14.56 11.78
CA ARG A 277 11.40 14.14 10.94
C ARG A 277 11.77 13.09 9.90
N ARG A 278 12.94 13.23 9.29
CA ARG A 278 13.39 12.44 8.14
C ARG A 278 14.91 12.54 7.96
N ILE A 279 15.43 11.56 7.23
CA ILE A 279 16.77 11.58 6.63
C ILE A 279 16.63 12.10 5.20
N GLU A 280 17.51 13.00 4.80
CA GLU A 280 17.65 13.44 3.41
C GLU A 280 18.95 12.90 2.82
N VAL A 281 18.85 12.36 1.60
CA VAL A 281 19.97 11.81 0.82
C VAL A 281 19.90 12.32 -0.62
N SER A 282 20.98 12.14 -1.38
CA SER A 282 21.08 12.54 -2.78
C SER A 282 21.38 11.34 -3.68
N GLY A 283 20.84 11.33 -4.91
CA GLY A 283 21.20 10.36 -5.94
C GLY A 283 20.80 8.91 -5.64
N SER A 284 19.73 8.73 -4.87
CA SER A 284 19.25 7.41 -4.44
C SER A 284 18.12 6.87 -5.33
N SER A 285 18.04 5.55 -5.44
CA SER A 285 16.91 4.81 -6.00
C SER A 285 15.83 4.54 -4.94
N GLU A 286 14.62 4.18 -5.38
CA GLU A 286 13.53 3.80 -4.45
C GLU A 286 13.91 2.60 -3.58
N ALA A 287 14.58 1.59 -4.14
CA ALA A 287 15.00 0.40 -3.40
C ALA A 287 16.01 0.73 -2.28
N GLN A 288 17.01 1.57 -2.56
CA GLN A 288 18.00 2.02 -1.57
C GLN A 288 17.31 2.77 -0.41
N ARG A 289 16.39 3.69 -0.72
CA ARG A 289 15.65 4.43 0.31
C ARG A 289 14.73 3.53 1.13
N TYR A 290 13.99 2.63 0.49
CA TYR A 290 13.10 1.73 1.22
C TYR A 290 13.87 0.77 2.12
N PHE A 291 15.00 0.24 1.67
CA PHE A 291 15.88 -0.57 2.51
C PHE A 291 16.28 0.17 3.79
N MET A 292 16.79 1.40 3.66
CA MET A 292 17.17 2.23 4.81
C MET A 292 15.95 2.58 5.68
N GLN A 293 14.83 2.94 5.07
CA GLN A 293 13.59 3.31 5.76
C GLN A 293 13.03 2.15 6.60
N HIS A 294 13.00 0.93 6.06
CA HIS A 294 12.51 -0.25 6.78
C HIS A 294 13.47 -0.68 7.89
N ALA A 295 14.78 -0.55 7.65
CA ALA A 295 15.81 -0.84 8.65
C ALA A 295 15.74 0.10 9.86
N LEU A 296 15.48 1.38 9.62
CA LEU A 296 15.48 2.43 10.64
C LEU A 296 14.10 2.71 11.24
N ASN A 297 13.04 2.25 10.58
CA ASN A 297 11.68 2.69 10.82
C ASN A 297 11.55 4.22 10.81
N PHE A 298 12.23 4.87 9.86
CA PHE A 298 12.36 6.32 9.77
C PHE A 298 12.34 6.75 8.31
N GLN A 299 11.70 7.88 8.00
CA GLN A 299 11.58 8.34 6.62
C GLN A 299 12.93 8.69 6.00
N VAL A 300 13.16 8.22 4.77
CA VAL A 300 14.37 8.54 3.97
C VAL A 300 13.92 9.13 2.64
N HIS A 301 14.26 10.39 2.40
CA HIS A 301 13.83 11.15 1.21
C HIS A 301 15.02 11.46 0.32
N ASP A 302 14.80 11.42 -0.99
CA ASP A 302 15.77 11.95 -1.95
C ASP A 302 15.50 13.44 -2.18
N ARG A 303 16.55 14.26 -2.15
CA ARG A 303 16.45 15.72 -2.39
C ARG A 303 15.86 16.06 -3.76
N ALA A 304 16.13 15.25 -4.79
CA ALA A 304 15.55 15.43 -6.11
C ALA A 304 14.07 15.03 -6.20
N GLN A 305 13.51 14.42 -5.14
CA GLN A 305 12.14 13.92 -5.10
C GLN A 305 11.40 14.39 -3.84
N PRO A 306 11.37 15.72 -3.57
CA PRO A 306 10.92 16.22 -2.28
C PRO A 306 9.46 15.86 -1.99
N HIS A 307 9.17 15.69 -0.71
CA HIS A 307 7.81 15.59 -0.21
C HIS A 307 7.38 17.00 0.22
N ARG A 308 6.31 17.51 -0.39
CA ARG A 308 5.73 18.80 -0.01
C ARG A 308 4.84 18.63 1.22
N GLN A 309 4.76 19.69 2.02
CA GLN A 309 3.87 19.76 3.18
C GLN A 309 2.43 19.42 2.78
N HIS A 310 1.74 18.66 3.63
CA HIS A 310 0.40 18.06 3.44
C HIS A 310 0.24 17.11 2.24
N ARG A 311 1.30 16.90 1.46
CA ARG A 311 1.28 16.22 0.16
C ARG A 311 2.32 15.12 0.07
N HIS A 312 2.70 14.55 1.21
CA HIS A 312 3.69 13.48 1.25
C HIS A 312 3.25 12.34 0.32
N GLY A 313 4.03 12.06 -0.73
CA GLY A 313 3.74 10.99 -1.70
C GLY A 313 2.51 11.22 -2.60
N ARG A 314 2.02 12.46 -2.72
CA ARG A 314 0.90 12.82 -3.61
C ARG A 314 1.34 13.71 -4.77
N ALA A 315 0.56 13.71 -5.84
CA ALA A 315 0.74 14.65 -6.95
C ALA A 315 0.35 16.07 -6.54
N GLU A 316 0.79 17.05 -7.33
CA GLU A 316 0.43 18.46 -7.15
C GLU A 316 -0.95 18.79 -7.75
N ILE A 317 -1.35 18.04 -8.78
CA ILE A 317 -2.65 18.18 -9.44
C ILE A 317 -3.77 17.95 -8.42
N GLY A 318 -4.74 18.88 -8.39
CA GLY A 318 -5.89 18.85 -7.48
C GLY A 318 -5.67 19.42 -6.08
N TRP A 319 -4.54 20.12 -5.84
CA TRP A 319 -4.21 20.74 -4.54
C TRP A 319 -4.33 22.27 -4.49
N GLU A 320 -4.65 22.90 -5.61
CA GLU A 320 -4.94 24.34 -5.70
C GLU A 320 -6.34 24.68 -5.18
#